data_AF-A0A4R2EQC2-F1
#
_entry.id   AF-A0A4R2EQC2-F1
#
_cell.length_a   1.000
_cell.length_b   1.000
_cell.length_c   1.000
_cell.angle_alpha   90.00
_cell.angle_beta   90.00
_cell.angle_gamma   90.00
#
_symmetry.space_group_name_H-M   'P 1'
#
loop_
_entity.id
_entity.type
_entity.pdbx_description
1 polymer ?
#
loop_
_entity_poly.entity_id
_entity_poly.type
_entity_poly.pdbx_seq_one_letter_code
_entity_poly.pdbx_strand_id
1 'polypeptide(L)'
;MLIMKKLVYLFAIAAILFGCKNNTSSNTDSKENIIHVGVFDKNGDSPDCITDALEALRIDSGIEARTISAADIMSGAADDIDVFLFPGGSGRSETGSLGLLGQQKIIDKVKKEGKGVVGICAGAYILSETPGYPSLGLSAAQAIDIEHDHRGHGLVKFSLTEEGKKIFPELKDSAIYYSLYYEGPVLTPAKGSKYSYTQLATMQSDVHTVAGTPANMTNNRPFVIITNVEKGKTASVVGHPEATQGMRWMIPRLVRVVANRELVSYKSNVVRPHIHTKEILFTDDLLTKQDEAFGKLIKSKDEKLTAMQQIVDMRAWSAKKYIPQMVRDTSFEVRLLAAKLMVELERPDAIPDLQAAIKVEKDIEKKKQLQRELILLKEMVGAVM
;
A
#
# COMPACT_ATOMS: atom_id res chain seq x y z
N MET A 1 -56.33 12.75 -70.67
CA MET A 1 -57.70 12.22 -70.45
C MET A 1 -57.53 11.03 -69.51
N LEU A 2 -57.96 10.96 -68.26
CA LEU A 2 -59.03 11.60 -67.53
C LEU A 2 -58.74 11.41 -66.01
N ILE A 3 -58.66 12.51 -65.25
CA ILE A 3 -59.39 12.77 -63.99
C ILE A 3 -59.21 11.80 -62.78
N MET A 4 -58.66 12.38 -61.71
CA MET A 4 -59.00 12.29 -60.27
C MET A 4 -60.08 11.28 -59.83
N LYS A 5 -59.82 10.59 -58.70
CA LYS A 5 -60.57 10.78 -57.45
C LYS A 5 -59.96 10.02 -56.27
N LYS A 6 -59.80 10.74 -55.17
CA LYS A 6 -59.54 10.23 -53.81
C LYS A 6 -60.64 9.26 -53.41
N LEU A 7 -60.27 8.16 -52.73
CA LEU A 7 -61.04 7.72 -51.57
C LEU A 7 -60.13 7.00 -50.57
N VAL A 8 -60.10 7.59 -49.39
CA VAL A 8 -59.45 7.15 -48.16
C VAL A 8 -60.16 5.91 -47.65
N TYR A 9 -59.44 4.83 -47.37
CA TYR A 9 -59.83 3.90 -46.30
C TYR A 9 -58.58 3.37 -45.59
N LEU A 10 -58.47 3.79 -44.33
CA LEU A 10 -57.62 3.25 -43.28
C LEU A 10 -57.73 1.72 -43.24
N PHE A 11 -56.60 1.02 -43.28
CA PHE A 11 -56.40 -0.16 -42.44
C PHE A 11 -54.96 -0.19 -41.95
N ALA A 12 -54.83 0.04 -40.66
CA ALA A 12 -53.59 0.02 -39.91
C ALA A 12 -53.19 -1.43 -39.62
N ILE A 13 -52.06 -1.88 -40.16
CA ILE A 13 -51.21 -2.92 -39.57
C ILE A 13 -49.76 -2.51 -39.86
N ALA A 14 -49.18 -1.70 -38.98
CA ALA A 14 -47.74 -1.45 -38.97
C ALA A 14 -47.09 -2.58 -38.16
N ALA A 15 -46.34 -3.44 -38.85
CA ALA A 15 -45.48 -4.44 -38.25
C ALA A 15 -44.42 -3.73 -37.38
N ILE A 16 -44.45 -4.01 -36.08
CA ILE A 16 -43.42 -3.60 -35.14
C ILE A 16 -42.19 -4.44 -35.45
N LEU A 17 -41.21 -3.83 -36.12
CA LEU A 17 -39.84 -4.34 -36.17
C LEU A 17 -39.24 -4.19 -34.77
N PHE A 18 -39.37 -5.23 -33.95
CA PHE A 18 -38.52 -5.43 -32.78
C PHE A 18 -37.11 -5.74 -33.28
N GLY A 19 -36.32 -4.69 -33.50
CA GLY A 19 -34.87 -4.82 -33.55
C GLY A 19 -34.37 -5.18 -32.16
N CYS A 20 -34.03 -6.45 -31.94
CA CYS A 20 -33.23 -6.87 -30.80
C CYS A 20 -31.87 -6.16 -30.88
N LYS A 21 -31.74 -5.03 -30.17
CA LYS A 21 -30.42 -4.54 -29.76
C LYS A 21 -29.88 -5.55 -28.77
N ASN A 22 -29.07 -6.47 -29.26
CA ASN A 22 -28.17 -7.23 -28.41
C ASN A 22 -27.22 -6.23 -27.76
N ASN A 23 -27.54 -5.81 -26.54
CA ASN A 23 -26.56 -5.27 -25.61
C ASN A 23 -25.66 -6.45 -25.18
N THR A 24 -24.79 -6.88 -26.09
CA THR A 24 -23.49 -7.40 -25.67
C THR A 24 -22.72 -6.19 -25.17
N SER A 25 -22.85 -5.93 -23.87
CA SER A 25 -21.88 -5.14 -23.10
C SER A 25 -20.52 -5.80 -23.33
N SER A 26 -19.79 -5.26 -24.30
CA SER A 26 -18.43 -5.66 -24.59
C SER A 26 -17.60 -5.36 -23.35
N ASN A 27 -16.87 -6.39 -22.90
CA ASN A 27 -15.94 -6.38 -21.78
C ASN A 27 -14.67 -5.54 -22.11
N THR A 28 -14.85 -4.43 -22.82
CA THR A 28 -13.80 -3.54 -23.35
C THR A 28 -13.67 -2.26 -22.53
N ASP A 29 -14.73 -1.82 -21.83
CA ASP A 29 -14.67 -0.66 -20.92
C ASP A 29 -13.82 -0.92 -19.67
N SER A 30 -13.53 -2.18 -19.33
CA SER A 30 -12.74 -2.54 -18.15
C SER A 30 -11.23 -2.37 -18.34
N LYS A 31 -10.72 -2.41 -19.58
CA LYS A 31 -9.27 -2.31 -19.85
C LYS A 31 -8.73 -0.87 -19.89
N GLU A 32 -9.55 0.14 -20.19
CA GLU A 32 -9.12 1.56 -20.17
C GLU A 32 -9.10 2.17 -18.75
N ASN A 33 -9.58 1.43 -17.75
CA ASN A 33 -9.72 1.89 -16.36
C ASN A 33 -8.73 1.25 -15.38
N ILE A 34 -7.88 0.32 -15.81
CA ILE A 34 -6.82 -0.25 -14.97
C ILE A 34 -5.68 0.76 -14.81
N ILE A 35 -5.22 0.93 -13.57
CA ILE A 35 -4.01 1.71 -13.26
C ILE A 35 -2.84 0.73 -13.20
N HIS A 36 -1.87 0.87 -14.11
CA HIS A 36 -0.67 0.05 -14.07
C HIS A 36 0.35 0.67 -13.12
N VAL A 37 0.75 -0.09 -12.10
CA VAL A 37 1.70 0.34 -11.06
C VAL A 37 2.99 -0.46 -11.17
N GLY A 38 4.11 0.25 -11.29
CA GLY A 38 5.44 -0.34 -11.24
C GLY A 38 6.05 -0.16 -9.87
N VAL A 39 6.16 -1.24 -9.09
CA VAL A 39 6.87 -1.23 -7.79
C VAL A 39 8.36 -1.40 -8.06
N PHE A 40 9.15 -0.40 -7.71
CA PHE A 40 10.59 -0.41 -7.99
C PHE A 40 11.30 -1.47 -7.17
N ASP A 41 12.10 -2.28 -7.87
CA ASP A 41 12.94 -3.32 -7.32
C ASP A 41 14.40 -3.07 -7.70
N LYS A 42 15.22 -2.81 -6.68
CA LYS A 42 16.68 -2.74 -6.81
C LYS A 42 17.28 -4.14 -6.72
N ASN A 43 16.91 -5.02 -7.66
CA ASN A 43 17.46 -6.37 -7.79
C ASN A 43 17.33 -7.25 -6.53
N GLY A 44 16.15 -7.23 -5.89
CA GLY A 44 15.80 -8.00 -4.71
C GLY A 44 16.14 -7.33 -3.37
N ASP A 45 16.52 -6.05 -3.36
CA ASP A 45 16.74 -5.30 -2.12
C ASP A 45 15.41 -5.05 -1.38
N SER A 46 15.41 -5.23 -0.06
CA SER A 46 14.21 -5.04 0.78
C SER A 46 12.96 -5.81 0.28
N PRO A 47 13.05 -7.14 0.07
CA PRO A 47 12.01 -7.94 -0.61
C PRO A 47 10.67 -7.91 0.12
N ASP A 48 10.70 -7.74 1.44
CA ASP A 48 9.48 -7.64 2.21
C ASP A 48 8.73 -6.33 1.96
N CYS A 49 9.42 -5.20 1.83
CA CYS A 49 8.79 -3.91 1.53
C CYS A 49 8.15 -3.94 0.14
N ILE A 50 8.81 -4.58 -0.83
CA ILE A 50 8.27 -4.82 -2.17
C ILE A 50 7.00 -5.68 -2.08
N THR A 51 7.05 -6.78 -1.32
CA THR A 51 5.90 -7.67 -1.13
C THR A 51 4.74 -6.95 -0.44
N ASP A 52 4.99 -6.23 0.65
CA ASP A 52 3.96 -5.52 1.39
C ASP A 52 3.27 -4.45 0.53
N ALA A 53 4.04 -3.74 -0.32
CA ALA A 53 3.50 -2.78 -1.29
C ALA A 53 2.66 -3.45 -2.38
N LEU A 54 3.16 -4.51 -3.02
CA LEU A 54 2.41 -5.26 -4.04
C LEU A 54 1.08 -5.80 -3.47
N GLU A 55 1.13 -6.40 -2.29
CA GLU A 55 -0.06 -6.96 -1.64
C GLU A 55 -1.04 -5.87 -1.18
N ALA A 56 -0.55 -4.69 -0.77
CA ALA A 56 -1.43 -3.55 -0.47
C ALA A 56 -2.15 -3.04 -1.73
N LEU A 57 -1.47 -3.03 -2.89
CA LEU A 57 -2.08 -2.64 -4.16
C LEU A 57 -3.17 -3.61 -4.61
N ARG A 58 -3.02 -4.91 -4.31
CA ARG A 58 -4.01 -5.97 -4.63
C ARG A 58 -5.35 -5.81 -3.89
N ILE A 59 -5.46 -4.91 -2.92
CA ILE A 59 -6.73 -4.55 -2.29
C ILE A 59 -7.69 -3.92 -3.31
N ASP A 60 -7.16 -3.24 -4.33
CA ASP A 60 -7.96 -2.56 -5.34
C ASP A 60 -7.96 -3.34 -6.66
N SER A 61 -9.14 -3.78 -7.11
CA SER A 61 -9.28 -4.55 -8.36
C SER A 61 -9.08 -3.70 -9.62
N GLY A 62 -9.05 -2.37 -9.50
CA GLY A 62 -8.72 -1.45 -10.59
C GLY A 62 -7.22 -1.15 -10.71
N ILE A 63 -6.36 -1.84 -9.95
CA ILE A 63 -4.91 -1.67 -9.98
C ILE A 63 -4.24 -2.99 -10.37
N GLU A 64 -3.39 -2.92 -11.40
CA GLU A 64 -2.49 -4.02 -11.74
C GLU A 64 -1.05 -3.60 -11.42
N ALA A 65 -0.42 -4.33 -10.51
CA ALA A 65 0.91 -4.02 -10.02
C ALA A 65 1.91 -5.12 -10.40
N ARG A 66 3.11 -4.71 -10.80
CA ARG A 66 4.26 -5.61 -10.99
C ARG A 66 5.56 -4.94 -10.55
N THR A 67 6.58 -5.74 -10.30
CA THR A 67 7.92 -5.20 -10.05
C THR A 67 8.50 -4.61 -11.34
N ILE A 68 9.33 -3.57 -11.19
CA ILE A 68 10.12 -2.98 -12.26
C ILE A 68 11.54 -2.70 -11.77
N SER A 69 12.51 -2.90 -12.65
CA SER A 69 13.92 -2.60 -12.40
C SER A 69 14.34 -1.29 -13.06
N ALA A 70 15.54 -0.82 -12.72
CA ALA A 70 16.18 0.27 -13.46
C ALA A 70 16.36 -0.06 -14.95
N ALA A 71 16.60 -1.34 -15.29
CA ALA A 71 16.73 -1.79 -16.68
C ALA A 71 15.41 -1.68 -17.45
N ASP A 72 14.28 -1.99 -16.81
CA ASP A 72 12.95 -1.84 -17.43
C ASP A 72 12.63 -0.37 -17.71
N ILE A 73 12.95 0.50 -16.75
CA ILE A 73 12.81 1.95 -16.91
C ILE A 73 13.69 2.42 -18.08
N MET A 74 14.98 2.05 -18.09
CA MET A 74 15.91 2.49 -19.13
C MET A 74 15.54 1.99 -20.51
N SER A 75 15.20 0.70 -20.65
CA SER A 75 14.84 0.08 -21.93
C SER A 75 13.47 0.52 -22.48
N GLY A 76 12.61 1.10 -21.64
CA GLY A 76 11.24 1.45 -22.01
C GLY A 76 10.22 0.33 -21.76
N ALA A 77 10.65 -0.81 -21.21
CA ALA A 77 9.74 -1.89 -20.80
C ALA A 77 8.77 -1.47 -19.67
N ALA A 78 9.00 -0.33 -19.02
CA ALA A 78 8.09 0.27 -18.04
C ALA A 78 7.33 1.52 -18.57
N ASP A 79 7.28 1.74 -19.89
CA ASP A 79 6.60 2.91 -20.46
C ASP A 79 5.06 2.84 -20.36
N ASP A 80 4.51 1.64 -20.17
CA ASP A 80 3.09 1.35 -19.88
C ASP A 80 2.68 1.70 -18.44
N ILE A 81 3.62 1.93 -17.52
CA ILE A 81 3.32 2.25 -16.12
C ILE A 81 2.69 3.63 -15.99
N ASP A 82 1.59 3.73 -15.25
CA ASP A 82 0.90 4.96 -14.91
C ASP A 82 1.44 5.59 -13.62
N VAL A 83 1.80 4.74 -12.65
CA VAL A 83 2.33 5.16 -11.35
C VAL A 83 3.58 4.35 -11.00
N PHE A 84 4.68 5.05 -10.76
CA PHE A 84 5.90 4.46 -10.21
C PHE A 84 5.78 4.45 -8.68
N LEU A 85 5.99 3.31 -8.04
CA LEU A 85 5.99 3.20 -6.58
C LEU A 85 7.38 2.83 -6.10
N PHE A 86 7.98 3.69 -5.27
CA PHE A 86 9.21 3.40 -4.55
C PHE A 86 8.86 2.94 -3.13
N PRO A 87 9.10 1.65 -2.80
CA PRO A 87 8.77 1.12 -1.49
C PRO A 87 9.76 1.59 -0.42
N GLY A 88 9.61 1.06 0.80
CA GLY A 88 10.66 1.17 1.82
C GLY A 88 11.94 0.41 1.44
N GLY A 89 13.05 0.74 2.10
CA GLY A 89 14.37 0.20 1.78
C GLY A 89 15.47 1.22 2.01
N SER A 90 16.32 1.47 1.02
CA SER A 90 17.44 2.42 1.12
C SER A 90 17.35 3.51 0.07
N GLY A 91 16.85 4.69 0.44
CA GLY A 91 16.60 5.79 -0.49
C GLY A 91 17.83 6.21 -1.31
N ARG A 92 19.02 6.26 -0.67
CA ARG A 92 20.29 6.54 -1.38
C ARG A 92 20.65 5.46 -2.38
N SER A 93 20.54 4.21 -1.95
CA SER A 93 20.99 3.08 -2.76
C SER A 93 20.05 2.82 -3.93
N GLU A 94 18.73 2.90 -3.70
CA GLU A 94 17.69 2.81 -4.71
C GLU A 94 17.80 3.93 -5.74
N THR A 95 17.91 5.19 -5.29
CA THR A 95 18.11 6.32 -6.23
C THR A 95 19.40 6.18 -7.01
N GLY A 96 20.49 5.75 -6.36
CA GLY A 96 21.77 5.47 -7.03
C GLY A 96 21.67 4.40 -8.09
N SER A 97 20.88 3.34 -7.85
CA SER A 97 20.71 2.22 -8.78
C SER A 97 19.99 2.58 -10.09
N LEU A 98 19.17 3.64 -10.07
CA LEU A 98 18.56 4.19 -11.28
C LEU A 98 19.59 4.82 -12.22
N GLY A 99 20.71 5.30 -11.67
CA GLY A 99 21.63 6.21 -12.36
C GLY A 99 20.96 7.55 -12.75
N LEU A 100 21.77 8.52 -13.18
CA LEU A 100 21.26 9.85 -13.52
C LEU A 100 20.27 9.83 -14.71
N LEU A 101 20.48 8.92 -15.67
CA LEU A 101 19.58 8.77 -16.81
C LEU A 101 18.22 8.17 -16.41
N GLY A 102 18.21 7.15 -15.54
CA GLY A 102 16.97 6.55 -15.05
C GLY A 102 16.17 7.53 -14.21
N GLN A 103 16.85 8.29 -13.32
CA GLN A 103 16.23 9.38 -12.56
C GLN A 103 15.59 10.41 -13.49
N GLN A 104 16.33 10.91 -14.48
CA GLN A 104 15.81 11.88 -15.44
C GLN A 104 14.62 11.34 -16.24
N LYS A 105 14.64 10.05 -16.62
CA LYS A 105 13.53 9.43 -17.35
C LYS A 105 12.24 9.41 -16.52
N ILE A 106 12.33 9.08 -15.23
CA ILE A 106 11.15 9.13 -14.33
C ILE A 106 10.68 10.57 -14.14
N ILE A 107 11.60 11.51 -13.89
CA ILE A 107 11.29 12.94 -13.77
C ILE A 107 10.55 13.45 -15.01
N ASP A 108 11.02 13.09 -16.21
CA ASP A 108 10.39 13.45 -17.47
C ASP A 108 9.01 12.82 -17.64
N LYS A 109 8.84 11.55 -17.27
CA LYS A 109 7.53 10.89 -17.28
C LYS A 109 6.51 11.60 -16.38
N VAL A 110 6.93 12.03 -15.19
CA VAL A 110 6.05 12.80 -14.30
C VAL A 110 5.72 14.15 -14.92
N LYS A 111 6.75 14.92 -15.28
CA LYS A 111 6.60 16.31 -15.72
C LYS A 111 5.91 16.48 -17.07
N LYS A 112 6.28 15.64 -18.05
CA LYS A 112 5.91 15.79 -19.47
C LYS A 112 4.77 14.87 -19.88
N GLU A 113 4.66 13.68 -19.29
CA GLU A 113 3.64 12.68 -19.61
C GLU A 113 2.51 12.62 -18.57
N GLY A 114 2.69 13.24 -17.40
CA GLY A 114 1.66 13.30 -16.36
C GLY A 114 1.55 12.02 -15.51
N LYS A 115 2.60 11.21 -15.48
CA LYS A 115 2.67 9.99 -14.67
C LYS A 115 2.72 10.31 -13.17
N GLY A 116 2.23 9.39 -12.35
CA GLY A 116 2.24 9.50 -10.90
C GLY A 116 3.46 8.87 -10.25
N VAL A 117 3.83 9.31 -9.03
CA VAL A 117 4.81 8.60 -8.19
C VAL A 117 4.34 8.50 -6.75
N VAL A 118 4.47 7.33 -6.13
CA VAL A 118 4.26 7.13 -4.69
C VAL A 118 5.59 6.73 -4.06
N GLY A 119 6.02 7.42 -3.02
CA GLY A 119 7.21 7.09 -2.24
C GLY A 119 6.83 6.74 -0.80
N ILE A 120 7.21 5.55 -0.36
CA ILE A 120 6.96 5.05 1.01
C ILE A 120 8.29 4.97 1.75
N CYS A 121 8.40 5.60 2.92
CA CYS A 121 9.61 5.61 3.75
C CYS A 121 10.87 6.01 2.95
N ALA A 122 11.72 5.05 2.57
CA ALA A 122 12.84 5.27 1.66
C ALA A 122 12.43 5.94 0.35
N GLY A 123 11.32 5.51 -0.26
CA GLY A 123 10.75 6.17 -1.43
C GLY A 123 10.38 7.63 -1.19
N ALA A 124 10.01 8.02 0.04
CA ALA A 124 9.79 9.42 0.37
C ALA A 124 11.09 10.25 0.41
N TYR A 125 12.23 9.65 0.77
CA TYR A 125 13.56 10.26 0.57
C TYR A 125 13.90 10.39 -0.92
N ILE A 126 13.58 9.38 -1.74
CA ILE A 126 13.82 9.44 -3.20
C ILE A 126 13.08 10.64 -3.82
N LEU A 127 11.89 10.97 -3.33
CA LEU A 127 11.10 12.09 -3.84
C LEU A 127 11.49 13.46 -3.27
N SER A 128 12.25 13.51 -2.18
CA SER A 128 12.55 14.77 -1.49
C SER A 128 13.45 15.69 -2.32
N GLU A 129 13.44 16.97 -1.99
CA GLU A 129 14.36 17.99 -2.50
C GLU A 129 15.44 18.29 -1.45
N THR A 130 15.99 17.24 -0.83
CA THR A 130 17.01 17.38 0.22
C THR A 130 18.36 17.76 -0.38
N PRO A 131 18.97 18.90 0.00
CA PRO A 131 20.29 19.29 -0.50
C PRO A 131 21.35 18.21 -0.24
N GLY A 132 22.10 17.83 -1.29
CA GLY A 132 23.18 16.84 -1.19
C GLY A 132 22.71 15.38 -1.06
N TYR A 133 21.41 15.11 -1.11
CA TYR A 133 20.87 13.75 -1.12
C TYR A 133 20.49 13.34 -2.56
N PRO A 134 20.87 12.14 -3.03
CA PRO A 134 20.45 11.66 -4.35
C PRO A 134 18.93 11.47 -4.35
N SER A 135 18.23 12.26 -5.17
CA SER A 135 16.76 12.31 -5.19
C SER A 135 16.24 12.75 -6.55
N LEU A 136 14.95 12.50 -6.79
CA LEU A 136 14.21 12.96 -7.96
C LEU A 136 13.74 14.42 -7.80
N GLY A 137 13.67 14.94 -6.57
CA GLY A 137 13.29 16.33 -6.29
C GLY A 137 11.88 16.70 -6.74
N LEU A 138 10.89 15.88 -6.37
CA LEU A 138 9.51 16.00 -6.87
C LEU A 138 8.47 16.26 -5.78
N SER A 139 8.83 16.23 -4.49
CA SER A 139 7.86 16.31 -3.39
C SER A 139 7.63 17.71 -2.83
N ALA A 140 8.39 18.75 -3.22
CA ALA A 140 8.39 20.06 -2.55
C ALA A 140 8.81 20.04 -1.06
N ALA A 141 9.25 18.89 -0.55
CA ALA A 141 9.70 18.72 0.82
C ALA A 141 11.16 18.29 0.85
N GLN A 142 11.90 18.73 1.86
CA GLN A 142 13.24 18.25 2.17
C GLN A 142 13.20 17.46 3.48
N ALA A 143 14.00 16.39 3.54
CA ALA A 143 14.29 15.68 4.77
C ALA A 143 15.34 16.47 5.57
N ILE A 144 15.06 16.71 6.84
CA ILE A 144 16.02 17.25 7.80
C ILE A 144 16.57 16.15 8.69
N ASP A 145 17.68 16.43 9.37
CA ASP A 145 18.25 15.53 10.38
C ASP A 145 18.57 14.13 9.83
N ILE A 146 19.12 14.12 8.61
CA ILE A 146 19.44 12.91 7.85
C ILE A 146 20.63 12.15 8.44
N GLU A 147 21.42 12.82 9.27
CA GLU A 147 22.52 12.23 10.05
C GLU A 147 22.01 11.34 11.20
N HIS A 148 20.74 11.51 11.59
CA HIS A 148 20.04 10.71 12.61
C HIS A 148 18.79 10.05 12.00
N ASP A 149 18.93 9.47 10.80
CA ASP A 149 17.84 8.72 10.16
C ASP A 149 17.52 7.43 10.93
N HIS A 150 18.54 6.73 11.45
CA HIS A 150 18.43 5.63 12.42
C HIS A 150 18.05 6.13 13.83
N ARG A 151 16.90 6.81 13.93
CA ARG A 151 16.31 7.34 15.19
C ARG A 151 15.42 6.38 15.93
N GLY A 152 15.09 5.25 15.30
CA GLY A 152 14.18 4.27 15.81
C GLY A 152 12.84 4.25 15.08
N HIS A 153 11.96 3.41 15.61
CA HIS A 153 10.81 2.93 14.87
C HIS A 153 9.70 2.47 15.81
N GLY A 154 8.50 2.26 15.26
CA GLY A 154 7.35 1.80 16.04
C GLY A 154 6.00 2.01 15.39
N LEU A 155 4.95 1.69 16.12
CA LEU A 155 3.57 2.02 15.76
C LEU A 155 3.26 3.44 16.27
N VAL A 156 3.31 4.40 15.35
CA VAL A 156 3.27 5.84 15.63
C VAL A 156 1.89 6.42 15.39
N LYS A 157 1.60 7.52 16.08
CA LYS A 157 0.39 8.32 15.95
C LYS A 157 0.52 9.26 14.76
N PHE A 158 -0.56 9.39 14.01
CA PHE A 158 -0.76 10.47 13.05
C PHE A 158 -2.19 11.00 13.12
N SER A 159 -2.40 12.23 12.66
CA SER A 159 -3.71 12.85 12.51
C SER A 159 -3.92 13.30 11.07
N LEU A 160 -5.16 13.37 10.60
CA LEU A 160 -5.47 13.95 9.29
C LEU A 160 -5.62 15.47 9.35
N THR A 161 -5.19 16.14 8.29
CA THR A 161 -5.58 17.53 7.99
C THR A 161 -6.99 17.57 7.38
N GLU A 162 -7.54 18.75 7.16
CA GLU A 162 -8.84 18.87 6.47
C GLU A 162 -8.78 18.34 5.03
N GLU A 163 -7.66 18.53 4.34
CA GLU A 163 -7.38 17.94 3.03
C GLU A 163 -7.25 16.41 3.12
N GLY A 164 -6.59 15.92 4.18
CA GLY A 164 -6.52 14.50 4.48
C GLY A 164 -7.88 13.84 4.63
N LYS A 165 -8.80 14.47 5.37
CA LYS A 165 -10.17 13.96 5.58
C LYS A 165 -10.97 13.85 4.28
N LYS A 166 -10.66 14.67 3.27
CA LYS A 166 -11.28 14.56 1.93
C LYS A 166 -10.76 13.35 1.16
N ILE A 167 -9.48 13.01 1.32
CA ILE A 167 -8.84 11.87 0.64
C ILE A 167 -9.10 10.55 1.37
N PHE A 168 -9.20 10.59 2.70
CA PHE A 168 -9.40 9.43 3.58
C PHE A 168 -10.63 9.66 4.47
N PRO A 169 -11.84 9.74 3.90
CA PRO A 169 -13.07 9.94 4.68
C PRO A 169 -13.33 8.84 5.70
N GLU A 170 -12.79 7.63 5.50
CA GLU A 170 -12.86 6.50 6.44
C GLU A 170 -12.10 6.77 7.75
N LEU A 171 -11.24 7.79 7.75
CA LEU A 171 -10.40 8.20 8.89
C LEU A 171 -10.82 9.59 9.42
N LYS A 172 -12.00 10.11 9.06
CA LYS A 172 -12.35 11.49 9.44
C LYS A 172 -12.84 11.63 10.88
N ASP A 173 -13.33 10.55 11.48
CA ASP A 173 -14.10 10.57 12.73
C ASP A 173 -13.26 10.42 14.00
N SER A 174 -11.95 10.13 13.89
CA SER A 174 -11.02 10.10 15.03
C SER A 174 -9.91 11.12 14.90
N ALA A 175 -9.44 11.64 16.05
CA ALA A 175 -8.35 12.61 16.07
C ALA A 175 -6.98 11.98 15.79
N ILE A 176 -6.79 10.71 16.15
CA ILE A 176 -5.52 9.99 16.08
C ILE A 176 -5.74 8.62 15.46
N TYR A 177 -4.84 8.26 14.56
CA TYR A 177 -4.69 6.94 13.95
C TYR A 177 -3.25 6.47 14.10
N TYR A 178 -3.00 5.22 13.73
CA TYR A 178 -1.72 4.58 13.92
C TYR A 178 -1.18 3.97 12.64
N SER A 179 0.12 4.11 12.42
CA SER A 179 0.83 3.46 11.33
C SER A 179 2.20 3.04 11.83
N LEU A 180 2.75 1.96 11.30
CA LEU A 180 4.16 1.64 11.49
C LEU A 180 5.01 2.75 10.86
N TYR A 181 6.13 3.03 11.50
CA TYR A 181 7.16 3.96 11.06
C TYR A 181 8.51 3.32 11.33
N TYR A 182 9.36 3.32 10.32
CA TYR A 182 10.71 2.77 10.37
C TYR A 182 11.66 3.75 9.70
N GLU A 183 12.09 4.76 10.45
CA GLU A 183 13.19 5.65 10.03
C GLU A 183 12.91 6.43 8.74
N GLY A 184 11.63 6.64 8.44
CA GLY A 184 11.23 7.48 7.32
C GLY A 184 11.59 8.96 7.53
N PRO A 185 11.60 9.75 6.45
CA PRO A 185 12.16 11.10 6.49
C PRO A 185 11.38 12.04 7.40
N VAL A 186 12.10 12.88 8.12
CA VAL A 186 11.53 14.05 8.81
C VAL A 186 11.36 15.17 7.79
N LEU A 187 10.15 15.29 7.24
CA LEU A 187 9.88 16.23 6.14
C LEU A 187 9.63 17.66 6.64
N THR A 188 10.13 18.63 5.89
CA THR A 188 9.79 20.05 6.00
C THR A 188 9.68 20.66 4.60
N PRO A 189 9.04 21.83 4.42
CA PRO A 189 9.08 22.53 3.14
C PRO A 189 10.52 22.72 2.63
N ALA A 190 10.76 22.33 1.39
CA ALA A 190 12.05 22.55 0.75
C ALA A 190 12.27 24.03 0.44
N LYS A 191 13.46 24.55 0.76
CA LYS A 191 13.79 25.95 0.50
C LYS A 191 13.98 26.16 -1.00
N GLY A 192 13.19 27.07 -1.58
CA GLY A 192 13.31 27.42 -3.00
C GLY A 192 12.73 26.38 -3.97
N SER A 193 11.92 25.43 -3.48
CA SER A 193 11.18 24.53 -4.36
C SER A 193 10.27 25.33 -5.30
N LYS A 194 10.16 24.86 -6.55
CA LYS A 194 9.22 25.41 -7.54
C LYS A 194 7.79 24.96 -7.30
N TYR A 195 7.61 23.95 -6.45
CA TYR A 195 6.34 23.31 -6.16
C TYR A 195 5.93 23.57 -4.71
N SER A 196 4.68 23.27 -4.39
CA SER A 196 4.18 23.22 -3.02
C SER A 196 3.46 21.89 -2.81
N TYR A 197 3.55 21.36 -1.59
CA TYR A 197 2.81 20.16 -1.23
C TYR A 197 1.54 20.50 -0.45
N THR A 198 0.53 19.66 -0.63
CA THR A 198 -0.63 19.55 0.25
C THR A 198 -0.35 18.49 1.31
N GLN A 199 -0.37 18.87 2.58
CA GLN A 199 -0.24 17.92 3.67
C GLN A 199 -1.59 17.24 3.92
N LEU A 200 -1.61 15.90 3.85
CA LEU A 200 -2.81 15.10 4.16
C LEU A 200 -2.80 14.59 5.61
N ALA A 201 -1.62 14.34 6.17
CA ALA A 201 -1.49 13.83 7.52
C ALA A 201 -0.30 14.45 8.24
N THR A 202 -0.40 14.54 9.57
CA THR A 202 0.63 15.04 10.47
C THR A 202 1.08 13.92 11.41
N MET A 203 2.39 13.72 11.50
CA MET A 203 3.03 12.84 12.47
C MET A 203 2.88 13.46 13.86
N GLN A 204 2.33 12.72 14.80
CA GLN A 204 2.06 13.19 16.17
C GLN A 204 3.05 12.59 17.18
N SER A 205 3.66 11.45 16.84
CA SER A 205 4.69 10.82 17.65
C SER A 205 6.03 11.52 17.51
N ASP A 206 6.80 11.54 18.59
CA ASP A 206 8.20 11.94 18.63
C ASP A 206 9.07 10.70 18.78
N VAL A 207 9.66 10.21 17.68
CA VAL A 207 10.46 8.98 17.64
C VAL A 207 11.94 9.35 17.77
N HIS A 208 12.55 8.88 18.85
CA HIS A 208 13.96 9.07 19.18
C HIS A 208 14.43 7.97 20.16
N THR A 209 14.09 6.71 19.87
CA THR A 209 14.43 5.58 20.76
C THR A 209 15.90 5.20 20.68
N VAL A 210 16.62 5.62 19.64
CA VAL A 210 18.05 5.35 19.47
C VAL A 210 18.88 6.43 20.17
N ALA A 211 19.89 5.98 20.93
CA ALA A 211 20.79 6.86 21.66
C ALA A 211 21.50 7.87 20.74
N GLY A 212 21.54 9.14 21.16
CA GLY A 212 22.14 10.23 20.40
C GLY A 212 21.19 10.94 19.44
N THR A 213 19.97 10.44 19.23
CA THR A 213 19.00 11.12 18.36
C THR A 213 18.24 12.22 19.10
N PRO A 214 18.08 13.41 18.48
CA PRO A 214 17.42 14.54 19.12
C PRO A 214 15.91 14.34 19.23
N ALA A 215 15.35 14.70 20.39
CA ALA A 215 13.92 14.74 20.64
C ALA A 215 13.23 15.92 19.91
N ASN A 216 11.91 15.84 19.80
CA ASN A 216 10.99 16.78 19.16
C ASN A 216 11.24 17.02 17.66
N MET A 217 11.64 15.97 16.97
CA MET A 217 11.99 16.07 15.55
C MET A 217 10.89 15.55 14.63
N THR A 218 10.30 14.38 14.93
CA THR A 218 9.28 13.77 14.07
C THR A 218 7.87 14.29 14.34
N ASN A 219 7.58 14.75 15.56
CA ASN A 219 6.26 15.26 15.93
C ASN A 219 5.95 16.59 15.23
N ASN A 220 4.68 16.81 14.93
CA ASN A 220 4.19 17.98 14.21
C ASN A 220 4.83 18.17 12.82
N ARG A 221 5.21 17.05 12.17
CA ARG A 221 5.77 17.03 10.82
C ARG A 221 4.80 16.39 9.83
N PRO A 222 4.95 16.62 8.52
CA PRO A 222 4.14 15.92 7.53
C PRO A 222 4.36 14.42 7.61
N PHE A 223 3.26 13.66 7.66
CA PHE A 223 3.25 12.20 7.60
C PHE A 223 2.89 11.68 6.20
N VAL A 224 1.94 12.36 5.55
CA VAL A 224 1.56 12.13 4.14
C VAL A 224 1.47 13.48 3.46
N ILE A 225 2.12 13.62 2.31
CA ILE A 225 2.04 14.81 1.45
C ILE A 225 1.74 14.43 0.00
N ILE A 226 1.08 15.33 -0.71
CA ILE A 226 0.81 15.25 -2.16
C ILE A 226 1.37 16.50 -2.83
N THR A 227 2.02 16.34 -3.97
CA THR A 227 2.62 17.45 -4.72
C THR A 227 2.21 17.38 -6.18
N ASN A 228 1.67 18.46 -6.71
CA ASN A 228 1.43 18.58 -8.15
C ASN A 228 2.75 19.00 -8.80
N VAL A 229 3.19 18.24 -9.80
CA VAL A 229 4.46 18.43 -10.50
C VAL A 229 4.19 18.57 -11.99
N GLU A 230 4.01 19.81 -12.44
CA GLU A 230 3.65 20.10 -13.83
C GLU A 230 2.40 19.31 -14.26
N LYS A 231 2.53 18.34 -15.18
CA LYS A 231 1.40 17.49 -15.58
C LYS A 231 1.13 16.32 -14.65
N GLY A 232 2.11 15.95 -13.83
CA GLY A 232 2.08 14.77 -12.96
C GLY A 232 1.81 15.11 -11.50
N LYS A 233 1.85 14.08 -10.66
CA LYS A 233 1.62 14.21 -9.22
C LYS A 233 2.42 13.19 -8.44
N THR A 234 2.88 13.56 -7.25
CA THR A 234 3.58 12.64 -6.36
C THR A 234 2.91 12.57 -5.00
N ALA A 235 3.07 11.43 -4.33
CA ALA A 235 2.72 11.22 -2.93
C ALA A 235 3.94 10.74 -2.15
N SER A 236 4.19 11.32 -0.99
CA SER A 236 5.20 10.81 -0.05
C SER A 236 4.52 10.42 1.26
N VAL A 237 4.82 9.22 1.74
CA VAL A 237 4.38 8.68 3.03
C VAL A 237 5.61 8.34 3.85
N VAL A 238 5.77 8.93 5.04
CA VAL A 238 6.97 8.72 5.86
C VAL A 238 6.90 7.42 6.68
N GLY A 239 5.69 6.93 6.96
CA GLY A 239 5.48 5.64 7.58
C GLY A 239 5.23 4.53 6.57
N HIS A 240 4.68 3.43 7.08
CA HIS A 240 4.45 2.19 6.34
C HIS A 240 3.02 1.66 6.50
N PRO A 241 2.02 2.35 5.94
CA PRO A 241 0.65 1.86 5.97
C PRO A 241 0.51 0.51 5.23
N GLU A 242 1.32 0.23 4.21
CA GLU A 242 1.35 -1.05 3.47
C GLU A 242 1.65 -2.26 4.35
N ALA A 243 2.40 -2.05 5.44
CA ALA A 243 2.75 -3.07 6.42
C ALA A 243 1.94 -2.94 7.72
N THR A 244 1.06 -1.95 7.82
CA THR A 244 0.22 -1.68 8.99
C THR A 244 -1.15 -2.31 8.80
N GLN A 245 -1.46 -3.26 9.68
CA GLN A 245 -2.75 -3.91 9.77
C GLN A 245 -3.89 -2.88 9.85
N GLY A 246 -4.90 -3.00 8.98
CA GLY A 246 -6.06 -2.11 8.93
C GLY A 246 -5.84 -0.79 8.18
N MET A 247 -4.61 -0.50 7.75
CA MET A 247 -4.25 0.75 7.04
C MET A 247 -3.69 0.53 5.63
N ARG A 248 -3.49 -0.73 5.21
CA ARG A 248 -2.87 -1.09 3.92
C ARG A 248 -3.54 -0.45 2.71
N TRP A 249 -4.86 -0.32 2.77
CA TRP A 249 -5.72 0.32 1.76
C TRP A 249 -5.36 1.80 1.47
N MET A 250 -4.61 2.47 2.34
CA MET A 250 -4.14 3.84 2.09
C MET A 250 -3.23 3.91 0.86
N ILE A 251 -2.46 2.86 0.55
CA ILE A 251 -1.55 2.86 -0.61
C ILE A 251 -2.30 2.88 -1.95
N PRO A 252 -3.22 1.95 -2.26
CA PRO A 252 -3.99 2.03 -3.49
C PRO A 252 -4.84 3.32 -3.57
N ARG A 253 -5.29 3.87 -2.44
CA ARG A 253 -5.93 5.21 -2.39
C ARG A 253 -4.99 6.31 -2.88
N LEU A 254 -3.74 6.33 -2.42
CA LEU A 254 -2.73 7.30 -2.88
C LEU A 254 -2.36 7.10 -4.35
N VAL A 255 -2.29 5.86 -4.82
CA VAL A 255 -2.10 5.55 -6.24
C VAL A 255 -3.18 6.20 -7.10
N ARG A 256 -4.47 6.04 -6.75
CA ARG A 256 -5.57 6.69 -7.46
C ARG A 256 -5.44 8.21 -7.46
N VAL A 257 -5.04 8.80 -6.33
CA VAL A 257 -4.82 10.25 -6.20
C VAL A 257 -3.73 10.74 -7.18
N VAL A 258 -2.58 10.06 -7.25
CA VAL A 258 -1.48 10.48 -8.12
C VAL A 258 -1.71 10.15 -9.59
N ALA A 259 -2.52 9.12 -9.88
CA ALA A 259 -2.97 8.78 -11.22
C ALA A 259 -4.13 9.66 -11.74
N ASN A 260 -4.64 10.60 -10.91
CA ASN A 260 -5.85 11.39 -11.21
C ASN A 260 -7.06 10.52 -11.57
N ARG A 261 -7.25 9.41 -10.87
CA ARG A 261 -8.40 8.51 -11.04
C ARG A 261 -9.41 8.69 -9.93
N GLU A 262 -10.66 8.32 -10.21
CA GLU A 262 -11.73 8.32 -9.24
C GLU A 262 -11.36 7.50 -8.00
N LEU A 263 -11.63 8.06 -6.81
CA LEU A 263 -11.44 7.36 -5.55
C LEU A 263 -12.57 6.34 -5.37
N VAL A 264 -12.21 5.11 -5.03
CA VAL A 264 -13.17 4.06 -4.71
C VAL A 264 -13.21 3.83 -3.20
N SER A 265 -14.33 3.31 -2.72
CA SER A 265 -14.46 2.87 -1.33
C SER A 265 -14.03 1.41 -1.21
N TYR A 266 -13.41 1.08 -0.07
CA TYR A 266 -12.97 -0.28 0.22
C TYR A 266 -13.85 -0.92 1.30
N LYS A 267 -13.94 -2.24 1.27
CA LYS A 267 -14.72 -3.03 2.23
C LYS A 267 -14.16 -2.90 3.66
N SER A 268 -15.04 -3.04 4.64
CA SER A 268 -14.68 -2.94 6.06
C SER A 268 -13.75 -4.04 6.58
N ASN A 269 -13.56 -5.13 5.82
CA ASN A 269 -12.59 -6.18 6.17
C ASN A 269 -11.13 -5.78 5.93
N VAL A 270 -10.87 -4.72 5.14
CA VAL A 270 -9.52 -4.17 4.91
C VAL A 270 -9.36 -2.75 5.47
N VAL A 271 -10.45 -2.00 5.62
CA VAL A 271 -10.46 -0.69 6.29
C VAL A 271 -10.74 -0.90 7.77
N ARG A 272 -9.68 -1.09 8.56
CA ARG A 272 -9.79 -1.43 9.99
C ARG A 272 -8.95 -0.53 10.89
N PRO A 273 -9.12 0.80 10.82
CA PRO A 273 -8.25 1.76 11.50
C PRO A 273 -8.31 1.70 13.04
N HIS A 274 -9.35 1.08 13.61
CA HIS A 274 -9.57 0.97 15.05
C HIS A 274 -8.89 -0.25 15.69
N ILE A 275 -8.17 -1.08 14.92
CA ILE A 275 -7.38 -2.20 15.46
C ILE A 275 -6.26 -1.71 16.38
N HIS A 276 -5.80 -0.47 16.16
CA HIS A 276 -4.75 0.15 16.96
C HIS A 276 -5.35 1.25 17.83
N THR A 277 -5.07 1.17 19.14
CA THR A 277 -5.63 2.09 20.15
C THR A 277 -4.57 2.80 20.97
N LYS A 278 -3.29 2.45 20.78
CA LYS A 278 -2.16 3.04 21.49
C LYS A 278 -0.89 3.02 20.65
N GLU A 279 -0.02 3.97 20.96
CA GLU A 279 1.33 4.05 20.43
C GLU A 279 2.20 2.91 21.00
N ILE A 280 3.09 2.38 20.17
CA ILE A 280 4.08 1.37 20.57
C ILE A 280 5.42 1.78 19.98
N LEU A 281 6.28 2.41 20.77
CA LEU A 281 7.66 2.70 20.36
C LEU A 281 8.54 1.48 20.61
N PHE A 282 9.39 1.13 19.65
CA PHE A 282 10.20 -0.09 19.72
C PHE A 282 11.51 0.23 20.44
N THR A 283 11.42 0.27 21.76
CA THR A 283 12.57 0.41 22.67
C THR A 283 13.40 -0.86 22.71
N ASP A 284 14.63 -0.77 23.22
CA ASP A 284 15.53 -1.94 23.37
C ASP A 284 14.89 -3.09 24.16
N ASP A 285 14.12 -2.79 25.20
CA ASP A 285 13.35 -3.79 25.96
C ASP A 285 12.28 -4.47 25.11
N LEU A 286 11.56 -3.71 24.29
CA LEU A 286 10.56 -4.30 23.39
C LEU A 286 11.22 -5.12 22.29
N LEU A 287 12.31 -4.64 21.69
CA LEU A 287 13.07 -5.37 20.68
C LEU A 287 13.61 -6.68 21.23
N THR A 288 14.15 -6.68 22.45
CA THR A 288 14.58 -7.91 23.14
C THR A 288 13.43 -8.90 23.29
N LYS A 289 12.23 -8.43 23.68
CA LYS A 289 11.02 -9.29 23.77
C LYS A 289 10.58 -9.82 22.40
N GLN A 290 10.72 -9.03 21.34
CA GLN A 290 10.44 -9.50 19.98
C GLN A 290 11.39 -10.63 19.57
N ASP A 291 12.68 -10.50 19.87
CA ASP A 291 13.70 -11.53 19.58
C ASP A 291 13.45 -12.81 20.39
N GLU A 292 13.11 -12.68 21.67
CA GLU A 292 12.74 -13.82 22.51
C GLU A 292 11.49 -14.55 21.99
N ALA A 293 10.45 -13.81 21.60
CA ALA A 293 9.24 -14.37 21.02
C ALA A 293 9.55 -15.04 19.67
N PHE A 294 10.39 -14.43 18.84
CA PHE A 294 10.81 -15.00 17.57
C PHE A 294 11.56 -16.33 17.77
N GLY A 295 12.49 -16.40 18.72
CA GLY A 295 13.22 -17.64 19.06
C GLY A 295 12.31 -18.78 19.55
N LYS A 296 11.15 -18.47 20.12
CA LYS A 296 10.15 -19.45 20.58
C LYS A 296 9.34 -20.10 19.45
N LEU A 297 9.34 -19.53 18.24
CA LEU A 297 8.61 -20.10 17.08
C LEU A 297 9.11 -21.48 16.64
N ILE A 298 10.30 -21.91 17.09
CA ILE A 298 10.87 -23.23 16.76
C ILE A 298 10.87 -24.20 17.95
N LYS A 299 10.20 -23.85 19.05
CA LYS A 299 10.22 -24.61 20.31
C LYS A 299 8.97 -25.49 20.48
N SER A 300 8.48 -25.67 21.71
CA SER A 300 7.32 -26.50 21.98
C SER A 300 6.03 -25.90 21.39
N LYS A 301 4.97 -26.70 21.32
CA LYS A 301 3.64 -26.26 20.85
C LYS A 301 3.14 -25.03 21.61
N ASP A 302 3.20 -25.06 22.94
CA ASP A 302 2.64 -24.00 23.78
C ASP A 302 3.46 -22.71 23.69
N GLU A 303 4.78 -22.84 23.55
CA GLU A 303 5.67 -21.71 23.27
C GLU A 303 5.38 -21.09 21.90
N LYS A 304 5.19 -21.88 20.85
CA LYS A 304 4.81 -21.38 19.52
C LYS A 304 3.49 -20.62 19.53
N LEU A 305 2.46 -21.18 20.17
CA LEU A 305 1.15 -20.53 20.27
C LEU A 305 1.25 -19.17 20.96
N THR A 306 1.97 -19.12 22.08
CA THR A 306 2.20 -17.88 22.83
C THR A 306 3.01 -16.87 22.02
N ALA A 307 4.10 -17.33 21.42
CA ALA A 307 5.01 -16.51 20.63
C ALA A 307 4.34 -15.86 19.42
N MET A 308 3.53 -16.61 18.67
CA MET A 308 2.81 -16.08 17.51
C MET A 308 1.89 -14.93 17.91
N GLN A 309 1.12 -15.08 18.99
CA GLN A 309 0.25 -14.00 19.48
C GLN A 309 1.07 -12.79 19.96
N GLN A 310 2.13 -13.02 20.74
CA GLN A 310 3.01 -11.96 21.22
C GLN A 310 3.65 -11.16 20.07
N ILE A 311 4.13 -11.85 19.04
CA ILE A 311 4.70 -11.22 17.83
C ILE A 311 3.70 -10.29 17.16
N VAL A 312 2.45 -10.74 17.01
CA VAL A 312 1.39 -9.92 16.43
C VAL A 312 1.08 -8.75 17.35
N ASP A 313 0.83 -8.97 18.64
CA ASP A 313 0.47 -7.94 19.64
C ASP A 313 1.53 -6.84 19.77
N MET A 314 2.82 -7.21 19.74
CA MET A 314 3.94 -6.27 19.78
C MET A 314 4.19 -5.56 18.43
N ARG A 315 3.47 -5.95 17.38
CA ARG A 315 3.65 -5.47 16.01
C ARG A 315 5.06 -5.69 15.47
N ALA A 316 5.67 -6.82 15.85
CA ALA A 316 7.04 -7.17 15.50
C ALA A 316 7.20 -7.34 13.98
N TRP A 317 7.73 -6.30 13.33
CA TRP A 317 7.69 -6.15 11.87
C TRP A 317 8.28 -7.34 11.12
N SER A 318 9.49 -7.76 11.50
CA SER A 318 10.20 -8.85 10.82
C SER A 318 9.66 -10.21 11.27
N ALA A 319 9.42 -10.39 12.57
CA ALA A 319 8.97 -11.67 13.12
C ALA A 319 7.58 -12.09 12.61
N LYS A 320 6.65 -11.15 12.42
CA LYS A 320 5.29 -11.46 11.94
C LYS A 320 5.27 -12.09 10.54
N LYS A 321 6.34 -11.94 9.75
CA LYS A 321 6.48 -12.53 8.41
C LYS A 321 6.74 -14.03 8.42
N TYR A 322 7.03 -14.60 9.59
CA TYR A 322 7.20 -16.04 9.76
C TYR A 322 5.91 -16.77 10.13
N ILE A 323 4.85 -16.02 10.48
CA ILE A 323 3.52 -16.59 10.78
C ILE A 323 2.98 -17.46 9.63
N PRO A 324 3.07 -17.06 8.34
CA PRO A 324 2.75 -17.92 7.19
C PRO A 324 3.31 -19.33 7.26
N GLN A 325 4.55 -19.50 7.71
CA GLN A 325 5.24 -20.79 7.72
C GLN A 325 4.64 -21.75 8.76
N MET A 326 3.98 -21.23 9.78
CA MET A 326 3.44 -22.01 10.91
C MET A 326 2.21 -22.85 10.52
N VAL A 327 1.57 -22.59 9.37
CA VAL A 327 0.53 -23.50 8.82
C VAL A 327 1.08 -24.85 8.34
N ARG A 328 2.42 -25.02 8.35
CA ARG A 328 3.10 -26.29 8.07
C ARG A 328 3.47 -27.07 9.33
N ASP A 329 3.11 -26.58 10.52
CA ASP A 329 3.43 -27.26 11.78
C ASP A 329 2.69 -28.60 11.94
N THR A 330 3.30 -29.52 12.69
CA THR A 330 2.69 -30.80 13.07
C THR A 330 1.45 -30.67 13.96
N SER A 331 1.35 -29.63 14.80
CA SER A 331 0.19 -29.34 15.64
C SER A 331 -0.89 -28.61 14.85
N PHE A 332 -2.13 -29.11 14.93
CA PHE A 332 -3.27 -28.44 14.31
C PHE A 332 -3.56 -27.08 14.97
N GLU A 333 -3.39 -26.97 16.28
CA GLU A 333 -3.62 -25.73 17.02
C GLU A 333 -2.68 -24.62 16.56
N VAL A 334 -1.40 -24.95 16.34
CA VAL A 334 -0.40 -24.02 15.77
C VAL A 334 -0.83 -23.60 14.36
N ARG A 335 -1.19 -24.55 13.50
CA ARG A 335 -1.64 -24.26 12.13
C ARG A 335 -2.89 -23.37 12.11
N LEU A 336 -3.86 -23.64 12.98
CA LEU A 336 -5.10 -22.88 13.04
C LEU A 336 -4.88 -21.46 13.56
N LEU A 337 -4.05 -21.29 14.60
CA LEU A 337 -3.72 -19.95 15.09
C LEU A 337 -2.97 -19.16 14.02
N ALA A 338 -1.99 -19.78 13.35
CA ALA A 338 -1.28 -19.14 12.24
C ALA A 338 -2.24 -18.67 11.13
N ALA A 339 -3.20 -19.52 10.72
CA ALA A 339 -4.19 -19.16 9.70
C ALA A 339 -5.05 -17.95 10.11
N LYS A 340 -5.51 -17.91 11.37
CA LYS A 340 -6.25 -16.77 11.92
C LYS A 340 -5.41 -15.49 11.95
N LEU A 341 -4.15 -15.60 12.39
CA LEU A 341 -3.23 -14.47 12.44
C LEU A 341 -2.86 -13.95 11.05
N MET A 342 -2.88 -14.78 10.00
CA MET A 342 -2.72 -14.31 8.61
C MET A 342 -3.90 -13.43 8.17
N VAL A 343 -5.13 -13.81 8.53
CA VAL A 343 -6.31 -12.97 8.30
C VAL A 343 -6.20 -11.69 9.13
N GLU A 344 -5.79 -11.82 10.39
CA GLU A 344 -5.57 -10.67 11.26
C GLU A 344 -4.58 -9.68 10.64
N LEU A 345 -3.40 -10.16 10.21
CA LEU A 345 -2.33 -9.37 9.58
C LEU A 345 -2.61 -8.97 8.12
N GLU A 346 -3.76 -9.38 7.57
CA GLU A 346 -4.15 -9.16 6.17
C GLU A 346 -3.12 -9.71 5.18
N ARG A 347 -2.66 -10.97 5.26
CA ARG A 347 -1.55 -11.50 4.44
C ARG A 347 -1.97 -12.36 3.24
N PRO A 348 -2.57 -11.82 2.17
CA PRO A 348 -3.02 -12.62 1.02
C PRO A 348 -1.87 -13.27 0.22
N ASP A 349 -0.62 -12.82 0.42
CA ASP A 349 0.57 -13.52 -0.06
C ASP A 349 0.70 -14.94 0.51
N ALA A 350 0.11 -15.22 1.68
CA ALA A 350 0.13 -16.53 2.32
C ALA A 350 -1.01 -17.47 1.89
N ILE A 351 -1.85 -17.05 0.93
CA ILE A 351 -2.91 -17.90 0.36
C ILE A 351 -2.37 -19.27 -0.12
N PRO A 352 -1.23 -19.36 -0.85
CA PRO A 352 -0.68 -20.64 -1.27
C PRO A 352 -0.28 -21.55 -0.10
N ASP A 353 0.33 -21.02 0.96
CA ASP A 353 0.68 -21.79 2.17
C ASP A 353 -0.58 -22.39 2.82
N LEU A 354 -1.63 -21.58 2.98
CA LEU A 354 -2.88 -22.04 3.59
C LEU A 354 -3.63 -23.05 2.70
N GLN A 355 -3.61 -22.87 1.38
CA GLN A 355 -4.14 -23.85 0.42
C GLN A 355 -3.41 -25.19 0.51
N ALA A 356 -2.09 -25.17 0.64
CA ALA A 356 -1.29 -26.38 0.82
C ALA A 356 -1.66 -27.09 2.14
N ALA A 357 -1.79 -26.34 3.24
CA ALA A 357 -2.20 -26.87 4.55
C ALA A 357 -3.59 -27.54 4.50
N ILE A 358 -4.56 -26.93 3.81
CA ILE A 358 -5.91 -27.50 3.61
C ILE A 358 -5.87 -28.78 2.77
N LYS A 359 -5.00 -28.83 1.76
CA LYS A 359 -4.89 -29.99 0.87
C LYS A 359 -4.41 -31.24 1.60
N VAL A 360 -3.49 -31.09 2.55
CA VAL A 360 -2.89 -32.21 3.30
C VAL A 360 -3.68 -32.60 4.55
N GLU A 361 -4.59 -31.74 5.04
CA GLU A 361 -5.44 -32.05 6.19
C GLU A 361 -6.46 -33.14 5.87
N LYS A 362 -6.44 -34.21 6.66
CA LYS A 362 -7.31 -35.39 6.50
C LYS A 362 -8.56 -35.32 7.36
N ASP A 363 -8.48 -34.63 8.49
CA ASP A 363 -9.62 -34.43 9.39
C ASP A 363 -10.58 -33.39 8.79
N ILE A 364 -11.84 -33.79 8.59
CA ILE A 364 -12.84 -32.99 7.88
C ILE A 364 -13.17 -31.69 8.64
N GLU A 365 -13.26 -31.74 9.96
CA GLU A 365 -13.64 -30.56 10.75
C GLU A 365 -12.47 -29.59 10.90
N LYS A 366 -11.25 -30.11 11.05
CA LYS A 366 -10.02 -29.30 11.02
C LYS A 366 -9.82 -28.63 9.66
N LYS A 367 -10.08 -29.36 8.58
CA LYS A 367 -10.02 -28.83 7.21
C LYS A 367 -11.02 -27.70 6.99
N LYS A 368 -12.27 -27.86 7.46
CA LYS A 368 -13.30 -26.80 7.40
C LYS A 368 -12.86 -25.53 8.13
N GLN A 369 -12.19 -25.64 9.26
CA GLN A 369 -11.69 -24.47 10.00
C GLN A 369 -10.64 -23.70 9.19
N LEU A 370 -9.64 -24.39 8.62
CA LEU A 370 -8.64 -23.74 7.75
C LEU A 370 -9.28 -23.14 6.49
N GLN A 371 -10.29 -23.80 5.91
CA GLN A 371 -11.03 -23.29 4.75
C GLN A 371 -11.77 -21.98 5.05
N ARG A 372 -12.31 -21.80 6.27
CA ARG A 372 -12.94 -20.53 6.68
C ARG A 372 -11.93 -19.38 6.65
N GLU A 373 -10.74 -19.59 7.24
CA GLU A 373 -9.70 -18.56 7.23
C GLU A 373 -9.22 -18.24 5.80
N LEU A 374 -9.14 -19.24 4.92
CA LEU A 374 -8.79 -19.04 3.51
C LEU A 374 -9.82 -18.17 2.77
N ILE A 375 -11.11 -18.35 3.05
CA ILE A 375 -12.18 -17.55 2.44
C ILE A 375 -12.02 -16.09 2.87
N LEU A 376 -11.86 -15.83 4.17
CA LEU A 376 -11.68 -14.48 4.72
C LEU A 376 -10.47 -13.78 4.10
N LEU A 377 -9.36 -14.50 3.93
CA LEU A 377 -8.14 -13.95 3.34
C LEU A 377 -8.31 -13.59 1.86
N LYS A 378 -9.03 -14.43 1.10
CA LYS A 378 -9.34 -14.17 -0.32
C LYS A 378 -10.26 -12.97 -0.52
N GLU A 379 -11.18 -12.73 0.42
CA GLU A 379 -12.10 -11.59 0.38
C GLU A 379 -11.40 -10.22 0.58
N MET A 380 -10.12 -10.21 0.97
CA MET A 380 -9.31 -8.99 1.10
C MET A 380 -8.66 -8.56 -0.22
N VAL A 381 -8.58 -9.46 -1.21
CA VAL A 381 -8.06 -9.16 -2.55
C VAL A 381 -9.19 -8.58 -3.42
N GLY A 382 -8.95 -7.43 -4.06
CA GLY A 382 -9.98 -6.72 -4.83
C GLY A 382 -11.17 -6.29 -3.98
N ALA A 383 -10.92 -5.91 -2.72
CA ALA A 383 -11.90 -5.52 -1.72
C ALA A 383 -12.48 -4.11 -1.93
N VAL A 384 -12.89 -3.78 -3.15
CA VAL A 384 -13.63 -2.56 -3.52
C VAL A 384 -15.13 -2.77 -3.28
N MET A 385 -15.86 -1.71 -2.88
CA MET A 385 -17.32 -1.74 -2.63
C MET A 385 -18.17 -1.53 -3.89
#